data_AF-A0A520JGY3-F1
#
_entry.id   AF-A0A520JGY3-F1
#
_cell.length_a   1.000
_cell.length_b   1.000
_cell.length_c   1.000
_cell.angle_alpha   90.00
_cell.angle_beta   90.00
_cell.angle_gamma   90.00
#
_symmetry.space_group_name_H-M   'P 1'
#
loop_
_entity.id
_entity.type
_entity.pdbx_description
1 polymer ?
#
loop_
_entity_poly.entity_id
_entity_poly.type
_entity_poly.pdbx_seq_one_letter_code
_entity_poly.pdbx_strand_id
1 'polypeptide(L)'
;MRTMLSWASRGSWVITLVGGMVGLSAVGAQIAPVSTASADDPALQALREKNARVQLANYPRGALRRGEQGTVGISVTVDRQGRLRECAVSKSSGFASLDEATCDFLFSHAQIAAYVAPGGGGPTTRQEGQVVWTLPAGVRPTTASATAGPLPEKKICRAQARTGSLVASQRICLTKAEWRRQYELAQDETREMHTRAMPG
;
A
#
# COMPACT_ATOMS: atom_id res chain seq x y z
N MET A 1 2.50 20.55 -29.95
CA MET A 1 2.31 19.15 -30.41
C MET A 1 2.16 18.27 -29.17
N ARG A 2 1.00 17.63 -28.98
CA ARG A 2 0.63 16.92 -27.74
C ARG A 2 0.72 15.42 -28.01
N THR A 3 1.74 14.75 -27.49
CA THR A 3 1.90 13.30 -27.59
C THR A 3 1.02 12.62 -26.54
N MET A 4 -0.11 12.07 -26.98
CA MET A 4 -0.92 11.15 -26.19
C MET A 4 -0.29 9.75 -26.29
N LEU A 5 0.12 9.16 -25.17
CA LEU A 5 0.45 7.73 -25.15
C LEU A 5 -0.85 6.93 -25.11
N SER A 6 -1.26 6.41 -26.28
CA SER A 6 -2.35 5.43 -26.39
C SER A 6 -1.82 4.02 -26.12
N TRP A 7 -2.48 3.31 -25.22
CA TRP A 7 -2.28 1.88 -24.99
C TRP A 7 -2.85 1.10 -26.18
N ALA A 8 -2.01 0.56 -27.06
CA ALA A 8 -2.45 -0.24 -28.20
C ALA A 8 -2.72 -1.68 -27.75
N SER A 9 -4.00 -2.06 -27.71
CA SER A 9 -4.45 -3.43 -27.49
C SER A 9 -4.05 -4.34 -28.66
N ARG A 10 -3.52 -5.51 -28.33
CA ARG A 10 -3.21 -6.61 -29.24
C ARG A 10 -4.45 -6.95 -30.09
N GLY A 11 -4.30 -6.91 -31.41
CA GLY A 11 -5.33 -7.33 -32.38
C GLY A 11 -4.66 -7.68 -33.70
N SER A 12 -4.21 -8.94 -33.83
CA SER A 12 -3.62 -9.48 -35.04
C SER A 12 -4.71 -9.72 -36.07
N TRP A 13 -4.68 -9.04 -37.22
CA TRP A 13 -5.53 -9.35 -38.35
C TRP A 13 -4.73 -10.22 -39.33
N VAL A 14 -5.15 -11.49 -39.49
CA VAL A 14 -4.69 -12.35 -40.59
C VAL A 14 -5.59 -12.05 -41.79
N ILE A 15 -5.03 -11.44 -42.83
CA ILE A 15 -5.71 -11.28 -44.13
C ILE A 15 -5.44 -12.55 -44.94
N THR A 16 -6.46 -13.38 -45.15
CA THR A 16 -6.41 -14.48 -46.12
C THR A 16 -6.91 -13.96 -47.46
N LEU A 17 -6.02 -13.75 -48.43
CA LEU A 17 -6.41 -13.47 -49.82
C LEU A 17 -6.29 -14.75 -50.64
N VAL A 18 -7.41 -15.15 -51.22
CA VAL A 18 -7.51 -16.20 -52.23
C VAL A 18 -7.20 -15.59 -53.59
N GLY A 19 -6.21 -16.16 -54.28
CA GLY A 19 -6.12 -16.12 -55.75
C GLY A 19 -5.04 -15.21 -56.35
N GLY A 20 -4.13 -15.83 -57.12
CA GLY A 20 -3.57 -15.19 -58.32
C GLY A 20 -2.08 -14.80 -58.30
N MET A 21 -1.24 -15.75 -58.73
CA MET A 21 -0.09 -15.61 -59.65
C MET A 21 0.89 -14.40 -59.60
N VAL A 22 2.17 -14.80 -59.47
CA VAL A 22 3.43 -14.23 -60.03
C VAL A 22 3.89 -12.85 -59.57
N GLY A 23 5.01 -12.86 -58.84
CA GLY A 23 5.86 -11.68 -58.62
C GLY A 23 6.77 -11.85 -57.40
N LEU A 24 7.84 -12.66 -57.52
CA LEU A 24 8.84 -12.79 -56.46
C LEU A 24 9.76 -11.55 -56.46
N SER A 25 9.26 -10.43 -55.95
CA SER A 25 10.11 -9.32 -55.53
C SER A 25 10.55 -9.59 -54.09
N ALA A 26 11.85 -9.74 -53.87
CA ALA A 26 12.43 -9.80 -52.53
C ALA A 26 12.19 -8.46 -51.82
N VAL A 27 11.09 -8.35 -51.09
CA VAL A 27 10.86 -7.24 -50.18
C VAL A 27 11.78 -7.48 -48.98
N GLY A 28 12.93 -6.82 -48.98
CA GLY A 28 13.77 -6.72 -47.79
C GLY A 28 12.94 -6.10 -46.68
N ALA A 29 12.59 -6.89 -45.67
CA ALA A 29 11.96 -6.42 -44.45
C ALA A 29 12.96 -5.51 -43.72
N GLN A 30 12.87 -4.21 -43.97
CA GLN A 30 13.60 -3.21 -43.21
C GLN A 30 12.98 -3.16 -41.82
N ILE A 31 13.65 -3.79 -40.86
CA ILE A 31 13.31 -3.67 -39.44
C ILE A 31 13.60 -2.22 -39.05
N ALA A 32 12.58 -1.36 -39.01
CA ALA A 32 12.74 -0.01 -38.49
C ALA A 32 13.17 -0.10 -37.01
N PRO A 33 14.19 0.66 -36.57
CA PRO A 33 14.57 0.68 -35.17
C PRO A 33 13.40 1.24 -34.36
N VAL A 34 12.88 0.44 -33.43
CA VAL A 34 11.97 0.92 -32.39
C VAL A 34 12.74 1.98 -31.62
N SER A 35 12.37 3.25 -31.77
CA SER A 35 12.93 4.34 -30.98
C SER A 35 12.62 4.07 -29.51
N THR A 36 13.64 3.65 -28.77
CA THR A 36 13.61 3.72 -27.30
C THR A 36 13.55 5.20 -26.95
N ALA A 37 12.40 5.68 -26.47
CA ALA A 37 12.33 6.98 -25.83
C ALA A 37 13.40 6.99 -24.73
N SER A 38 14.46 7.78 -24.93
CA SER A 38 15.63 7.79 -24.06
C SER A 38 15.25 8.31 -22.67
N ALA A 39 15.86 7.75 -21.63
CA ALA A 39 15.68 8.18 -20.23
C ALA A 39 16.20 9.62 -19.97
N ASP A 40 16.73 10.28 -21.01
CA ASP A 40 17.45 11.54 -20.99
C ASP A 40 16.62 12.71 -21.58
N ASP A 41 15.31 12.71 -21.39
CA ASP A 41 14.49 13.90 -21.69
C ASP A 41 14.78 15.01 -20.64
N PRO A 42 15.40 16.13 -21.03
CA PRO A 42 15.75 17.21 -20.09
C PRO A 42 14.53 17.84 -19.42
N ALA A 43 13.36 17.85 -20.06
CA ALA A 43 12.15 18.40 -19.46
C ALA A 43 11.63 17.49 -18.33
N LEU A 44 11.71 16.18 -18.53
CA LEU A 44 11.36 15.20 -17.50
C LEU A 44 12.34 15.24 -16.32
N GLN A 45 13.62 15.45 -16.59
CA GLN A 45 14.63 15.65 -15.54
C GLN A 45 14.33 16.89 -14.70
N ALA A 46 14.08 18.03 -15.33
CA ALA A 46 13.72 19.27 -14.63
C ALA A 46 12.45 19.13 -13.76
N LEU A 47 11.44 18.38 -14.25
CA LEU A 47 10.24 18.08 -13.47
C LEU A 47 10.55 17.21 -12.25
N ARG A 48 11.40 16.18 -12.39
CA ARG A 48 11.82 15.32 -11.28
C ARG A 48 12.56 16.11 -10.21
N GLU A 49 13.50 16.97 -10.62
CA GLU A 49 14.23 17.84 -9.69
C GLU A 49 13.30 18.79 -8.96
N LYS A 50 12.35 19.41 -9.67
CA LYS A 50 11.34 20.27 -9.06
C LYS A 50 10.51 19.51 -8.03
N ASN A 51 10.02 18.33 -8.38
CA ASN A 51 9.22 17.51 -7.46
C ASN A 51 10.03 17.06 -6.24
N ALA A 52 11.29 16.69 -6.42
CA ALA A 52 12.21 16.34 -5.33
C ALA A 52 12.44 17.52 -4.37
N ARG A 53 12.63 18.73 -4.90
CA ARG A 53 12.76 19.95 -4.08
C ARG A 53 11.50 20.23 -3.28
N VAL A 54 10.32 20.10 -3.89
CA VAL A 54 9.03 20.30 -3.22
C VAL A 54 8.81 19.24 -2.14
N GLN A 55 9.11 17.97 -2.41
CA GLN A 55 9.03 16.92 -1.39
C GLN A 55 10.01 17.18 -0.23
N LEU A 56 11.27 17.49 -0.52
CA LEU A 56 12.27 17.74 0.51
C LEU A 56 11.91 18.95 1.39
N ALA A 57 11.39 20.03 0.79
CA ALA A 57 10.96 21.21 1.52
C ALA A 57 9.78 20.93 2.47
N ASN A 58 8.94 19.96 2.13
CA ASN A 58 7.76 19.55 2.90
C ASN A 58 7.98 18.27 3.71
N TYR A 59 9.22 17.79 3.81
CA TYR A 59 9.54 16.62 4.63
C TYR A 59 9.33 16.97 6.11
N PRO A 60 8.59 16.15 6.89
CA PRO A 60 8.39 16.41 8.30
C PRO A 60 9.73 16.52 9.04
N ARG A 61 10.00 17.67 9.67
CA ARG A 61 11.28 17.94 10.35
C ARG A 61 11.62 16.91 11.42
N GLY A 62 10.60 16.38 12.10
CA GLY A 62 10.76 15.29 13.07
C GLY A 62 11.23 13.99 12.42
N ALA A 63 10.61 13.60 11.30
CA ALA A 63 10.99 12.43 10.51
C ALA A 63 12.41 12.54 9.95
N LEU A 64 12.81 13.72 9.43
CA LEU A 64 14.18 13.97 8.97
C LEU A 64 15.21 13.73 10.07
N ARG A 65 14.98 14.29 11.27
CA ARG A 65 15.90 14.12 12.41
C ARG A 65 16.01 12.68 12.87
N ARG A 66 14.90 11.93 12.79
CA ARG A 66 14.85 10.52 13.15
C ARG A 66 15.26 9.59 12.01
N GLY A 67 15.59 10.11 10.82
CA GLY A 67 15.93 9.29 9.66
C GLY A 67 14.78 8.40 9.20
N GLU A 68 13.53 8.79 9.40
CA GLU A 68 12.38 7.99 8.97
C GLU A 68 12.16 8.16 7.47
N GLN A 69 12.08 7.05 6.71
CA GLN A 69 11.75 7.04 5.28
C GLN A 69 10.84 5.86 4.95
N GLY A 70 10.10 5.96 3.85
CA GLY A 70 9.23 4.87 3.42
C GLY A 70 8.19 5.29 2.39
N THR A 71 7.33 4.34 2.03
CA THR A 71 6.28 4.55 1.04
C THR A 71 4.92 4.50 1.73
N VAL A 72 4.15 5.57 1.58
CA VAL A 72 2.76 5.67 2.07
C VAL A 72 1.82 5.39 0.90
N GLY A 73 0.97 4.38 1.03
CA GLY A 73 -0.13 4.11 0.09
C GLY A 73 -1.33 4.98 0.42
N ILE A 74 -1.94 5.56 -0.60
CA ILE A 74 -3.05 6.51 -0.48
C ILE A 74 -4.21 6.12 -1.40
N SER A 75 -5.42 6.46 -0.96
CA SER A 75 -6.64 6.49 -1.76
C SER A 75 -7.14 7.91 -1.79
N VAL A 76 -7.24 8.50 -2.98
CA VAL A 76 -7.65 9.90 -3.17
C VAL A 76 -8.90 9.98 -4.04
N THR A 77 -9.79 10.89 -3.68
CA THR A 77 -10.96 11.24 -4.50
C THR A 77 -10.65 12.53 -5.26
N VAL A 78 -10.73 12.50 -6.59
CA VAL A 78 -10.36 13.61 -7.48
C VAL A 78 -11.56 14.05 -8.29
N ASP A 79 -11.75 15.36 -8.48
CA ASP A 79 -12.80 15.90 -9.34
C ASP A 79 -12.44 15.87 -10.84
N ARG A 80 -13.41 16.19 -11.70
CA ARG A 80 -13.22 16.27 -13.16
C ARG A 80 -12.15 17.29 -13.59
N GLN A 81 -11.77 18.24 -12.73
CA GLN A 81 -10.73 19.23 -12.99
C GLN A 81 -9.34 18.78 -12.48
N GLY A 82 -9.22 17.61 -11.86
CA GLY A 82 -7.97 17.12 -11.29
C GLY A 82 -7.66 17.64 -9.88
N ARG A 83 -8.65 18.22 -9.18
CA ARG A 83 -8.47 18.70 -7.80
C ARG A 83 -8.82 17.60 -6.80
N LEU A 84 -7.99 17.49 -5.76
CA LEU A 84 -8.24 16.60 -4.64
C LEU A 84 -9.48 17.04 -3.84
N ARG A 85 -10.34 16.08 -3.51
CA ARG A 85 -11.51 16.27 -2.64
C ARG A 85 -11.36 15.55 -1.33
N GLU A 86 -10.81 14.33 -1.39
CA GLU A 86 -10.58 13.50 -0.21
C GLU A 86 -9.22 12.81 -0.34
N CYS A 87 -8.58 12.57 0.80
CA CYS A 87 -7.35 11.78 0.90
C CYS A 87 -7.47 10.86 2.12
N ALA A 88 -7.17 9.59 1.93
CA ALA A 88 -7.07 8.60 2.99
C ALA A 88 -5.81 7.77 2.80
N VAL A 89 -5.13 7.41 3.89
CA VAL A 89 -4.00 6.49 3.86
C VAL A 89 -4.53 5.06 3.76
N SER A 90 -4.23 4.37 2.65
CA SER A 90 -4.60 2.97 2.42
C SER A 90 -3.53 2.00 2.93
N LYS A 91 -2.27 2.44 2.99
CA LYS A 91 -1.15 1.66 3.55
C LYS A 91 -0.15 2.58 4.25
N SER A 92 0.09 2.32 5.54
CA SER A 92 1.08 3.05 6.33
C SER A 92 2.52 2.76 5.85
N SER A 93 3.40 3.76 5.93
CA SER A 93 4.84 3.57 5.73
C SER A 93 5.56 2.94 6.93
N GLY A 94 4.84 2.71 8.04
CA GLY A 94 5.41 2.31 9.33
C GLY A 94 5.83 3.48 10.22
N PHE A 95 5.63 4.72 9.78
CA PHE A 95 5.94 5.93 10.54
C PHE A 95 4.76 6.90 10.53
N ALA A 96 4.11 7.07 11.68
CA ALA A 96 2.93 7.93 11.81
C ALA A 96 3.16 9.36 11.31
N SER A 97 4.38 9.89 11.51
CA SER A 97 4.69 11.26 11.08
C SER A 97 4.77 11.43 9.56
N LEU A 98 5.11 10.37 8.81
CA LEU A 98 5.05 10.38 7.34
C LEU A 98 3.61 10.17 6.85
N ASP A 99 2.85 9.29 7.52
CA ASP A 99 1.45 9.02 7.18
C ASP A 99 0.57 10.27 7.34
N GLU A 100 0.69 10.96 8.48
CA GLU A 100 -0.06 12.20 8.80
C GLU A 100 0.26 13.32 7.79
N ALA A 101 1.54 13.52 7.47
CA ALA A 101 1.96 14.58 6.56
C ALA A 101 1.60 14.32 5.09
N THR A 102 1.31 13.07 4.72
CA THR A 102 1.10 12.70 3.31
C THR A 102 -0.14 13.37 2.73
N CYS A 103 -1.27 13.38 3.45
CA CYS A 103 -2.49 13.99 2.91
C CYS A 103 -2.37 15.52 2.80
N ASP A 104 -1.80 16.19 3.80
CA ASP A 104 -1.57 17.64 3.76
C ASP A 104 -0.64 18.05 2.61
N PHE A 105 0.42 17.26 2.39
CA PHE A 105 1.33 17.43 1.27
C PHE A 105 0.60 17.32 -0.09
N LEU A 106 -0.28 16.33 -0.23
CA LEU A 106 -1.03 16.11 -1.47
C LEU A 106 -2.04 17.23 -1.74
N PHE A 107 -2.79 17.67 -0.74
CA PHE A 107 -3.73 18.78 -0.90
C PHE A 107 -3.03 20.07 -1.35
N SER A 108 -1.80 20.30 -0.90
CA SER A 108 -1.06 21.54 -1.16
C SER A 108 -0.23 21.51 -2.45
N HIS A 109 0.26 20.33 -2.84
CA HIS A 109 1.30 20.23 -3.88
C HIS A 109 1.03 19.19 -4.96
N ALA A 110 0.04 18.31 -4.81
CA ALA A 110 -0.23 17.31 -5.84
C ALA A 110 -0.77 17.96 -7.11
N GLN A 111 -0.20 17.59 -8.24
CA GLN A 111 -0.74 17.88 -9.56
C GLN A 111 -1.26 16.57 -10.13
N ILE A 112 -2.59 16.37 -10.06
CA ILE A 112 -3.23 15.17 -10.58
C ILE A 112 -3.83 15.47 -11.93
N ALA A 113 -3.60 14.56 -12.89
CA ALA A 113 -4.20 14.66 -14.20
C ALA A 113 -5.72 14.57 -14.06
N ALA A 114 -6.43 15.53 -14.68
CA ALA A 114 -7.87 15.50 -14.75
C ALA A 114 -8.34 14.16 -15.34
N TYR A 115 -9.24 13.49 -14.62
CA TYR A 115 -9.84 12.24 -15.08
C TYR A 115 -11.24 12.50 -15.60
N VAL A 116 -11.47 12.10 -16.85
CA VAL A 116 -12.79 12.09 -17.46
C VAL A 116 -13.18 10.64 -17.68
N ALA A 117 -14.17 10.16 -16.93
CA ALA A 117 -14.68 8.82 -17.08
C ALA A 117 -15.27 8.60 -18.49
N PRO A 118 -15.06 7.43 -19.12
CA PRO A 118 -15.74 7.08 -20.36
C PRO A 118 -17.26 7.19 -20.19
N GLY A 119 -17.94 7.88 -21.11
CA GLY A 119 -19.40 8.09 -21.04
C GLY A 119 -19.86 9.23 -20.12
N GLY A 120 -18.96 10.09 -19.64
CA GLY A 120 -19.33 11.27 -18.85
C GLY A 120 -19.68 10.93 -17.39
N GLY A 121 -19.05 9.88 -16.84
CA GLY A 121 -19.27 9.40 -15.47
C GLY A 121 -19.10 10.45 -14.36
N GLY A 122 -19.39 10.04 -13.11
CA GLY A 122 -19.67 10.90 -11.95
C GLY A 122 -18.74 12.10 -11.67
N PRO A 123 -19.14 13.02 -10.78
CA PRO A 123 -18.41 14.28 -10.55
C PRO A 123 -17.00 14.09 -9.97
N THR A 124 -16.74 12.93 -9.38
CA THR A 124 -15.46 12.56 -8.76
C THR A 124 -15.11 11.11 -9.08
N THR A 125 -13.81 10.81 -9.11
CA THR A 125 -13.30 9.45 -9.25
C THR A 125 -12.35 9.14 -8.09
N ARG A 126 -12.37 7.90 -7.60
CA ARG A 126 -11.38 7.39 -6.65
C ARG A 126 -10.17 6.85 -7.40
N GLN A 127 -8.98 7.17 -6.91
CA GLN A 127 -7.70 6.72 -7.44
C GLN A 127 -6.82 6.24 -6.30
N GLU A 128 -6.14 5.12 -6.51
CA GLU A 128 -5.09 4.66 -5.60
C GLU A 128 -3.74 5.21 -6.07
N GLY A 129 -2.87 5.54 -5.12
CA GLY A 129 -1.55 6.07 -5.39
C GLY A 129 -0.58 5.75 -4.27
N GLN A 130 0.66 6.21 -4.43
CA GLN A 130 1.68 6.10 -3.39
C GLN A 130 2.56 7.35 -3.37
N VAL A 131 2.97 7.76 -2.18
CA VAL A 131 3.95 8.81 -1.94
C VAL A 131 5.20 8.16 -1.35
N VAL A 132 6.34 8.37 -2.00
CA VAL A 132 7.62 7.84 -1.57
C VAL A 132 8.38 8.97 -0.86
N TRP A 133 8.60 8.81 0.43
CA TRP A 133 9.44 9.69 1.24
C TRP A 133 10.85 9.13 1.31
N THR A 134 11.79 9.80 0.63
CA THR A 134 13.20 9.40 0.58
C THR A 134 14.06 10.45 1.26
N LEU A 135 14.97 10.02 2.15
CA LEU A 135 15.88 10.93 2.83
C LEU A 135 16.89 11.54 1.84
N PRO A 136 17.33 12.79 2.09
CA PRO A 136 18.45 13.36 1.38
C PRO A 136 19.73 12.61 1.74
N ALA A 137 20.71 12.65 0.82
CA ALA A 137 22.04 12.09 1.05
C ALA A 137 22.64 12.64 2.36
N GLY A 138 23.18 11.74 3.19
CA GLY A 138 23.84 12.09 4.47
C GLY A 138 23.00 11.82 5.72
N VAL A 139 21.70 11.58 5.60
CA VAL A 139 20.87 11.12 6.74
C VAL A 139 20.82 9.60 6.75
N ARG A 140 21.11 8.97 7.90
CA ARG A 140 21.01 7.51 8.04
C ARG A 140 19.54 7.10 8.16
N PRO A 141 19.05 6.16 7.36
CA PRO A 141 17.70 5.65 7.49
C PRO A 141 17.56 4.87 8.78
N THR A 142 16.55 5.23 9.58
CA THR A 142 15.97 4.37 10.59
C THR A 142 15.10 3.38 9.84
N THR A 143 15.53 2.13 9.81
CA THR A 143 14.72 1.05 9.27
C THR A 143 13.47 0.94 10.13
N ALA A 144 12.28 1.08 9.55
CA ALA A 144 10.99 0.80 10.22
C ALA A 144 10.86 -0.67 10.69
N SER A 145 11.89 -1.48 10.44
CA SER A 145 11.94 -2.90 10.72
C SER A 145 12.67 -3.15 12.05
N ALA A 146 12.02 -2.75 13.12
CA ALA A 146 12.09 -3.47 14.38
C ALA A 146 10.66 -3.51 14.89
N THR A 147 9.90 -4.48 14.38
CA THR A 147 8.70 -5.05 14.99
C THR A 147 8.14 -4.19 16.12
N ALA A 148 7.28 -3.22 15.78
CA ALA A 148 6.20 -2.87 16.70
C ALA A 148 5.28 -4.09 16.72
N GLY A 149 5.78 -5.18 17.31
CA GLY A 149 4.95 -6.25 17.79
C GLY A 149 3.93 -5.63 18.73
N PRO A 150 2.81 -6.32 18.97
CA PRO A 150 1.85 -5.85 19.95
C PRO A 150 2.63 -5.48 21.22
N LEU A 151 2.45 -4.24 21.71
CA LEU A 151 3.03 -3.80 22.99
C LEU A 151 2.88 -4.96 23.98
N PRO A 152 3.90 -5.30 24.79
CA PRO A 152 3.82 -6.45 25.69
C PRO A 152 2.55 -6.34 26.52
N GLU A 153 1.56 -7.16 26.19
CA GLU A 153 0.21 -7.01 26.76
C GLU A 153 0.32 -7.28 28.26
N LYS A 154 -0.20 -6.34 29.07
CA LYS A 154 -0.08 -6.42 30.52
C LYS A 154 -0.63 -7.76 31.03
N LYS A 155 0.24 -8.56 31.66
CA LYS A 155 -0.16 -9.83 32.27
C LYS A 155 -0.98 -9.59 33.52
N ILE A 156 -2.07 -10.34 33.65
CA ILE A 156 -2.94 -10.35 34.83
C ILE A 156 -2.59 -11.62 35.61
N CYS A 157 -2.11 -11.46 36.84
CA CYS A 157 -1.77 -12.60 37.69
C CYS A 157 -2.95 -12.98 38.58
N ARG A 158 -3.37 -14.24 38.54
CA ARG A 158 -4.41 -14.81 39.41
C ARG A 158 -3.85 -16.00 40.19
N ALA A 159 -4.29 -16.17 41.43
CA ALA A 159 -3.99 -17.39 42.19
C ALA A 159 -4.93 -18.50 41.72
N GLN A 160 -4.39 -19.65 41.33
CA GLN A 160 -5.15 -20.85 40.99
C GLN A 160 -4.73 -21.98 41.93
N ALA A 161 -5.67 -22.86 42.27
CA ALA A 161 -5.35 -24.07 43.02
C ALA A 161 -4.35 -24.92 42.23
N ARG A 162 -3.36 -25.49 42.92
CA ARG A 162 -2.43 -26.42 42.29
C ARG A 162 -3.15 -27.76 42.13
N THR A 163 -3.17 -28.31 40.92
CA THR A 163 -3.80 -29.60 40.64
C THR A 163 -3.31 -30.66 41.63
N GLY A 164 -4.24 -31.32 42.34
CA GLY A 164 -3.94 -32.33 43.37
C GLY A 164 -3.70 -31.78 44.79
N SER A 165 -3.79 -30.47 45.02
CA SER A 165 -3.72 -29.88 46.36
C SER A 165 -4.89 -28.93 46.63
N LEU A 166 -5.54 -29.10 47.78
CA LEU A 166 -6.62 -28.21 48.23
C LEU A 166 -6.11 -26.94 48.91
N VAL A 167 -4.86 -26.94 49.36
CA VAL A 167 -4.27 -25.84 50.17
C VAL A 167 -3.18 -25.11 49.40
N ALA A 168 -2.45 -25.79 48.51
CA ALA A 168 -1.41 -25.15 47.72
C ALA A 168 -2.03 -24.38 46.55
N SER A 169 -1.65 -23.10 46.42
CA SER A 169 -1.98 -22.27 45.26
C SER A 169 -0.72 -21.91 44.47
N GLN A 170 -0.89 -21.71 43.17
CA GLN A 170 0.13 -21.19 42.27
C GLN A 170 -0.35 -19.90 41.61
N ARG A 171 0.58 -18.97 41.36
CA ARG A 171 0.29 -17.73 40.64
C ARG A 171 0.48 -17.97 39.15
N ILE A 172 -0.60 -17.89 38.40
CA ILE A 172 -0.56 -17.95 36.94
C ILE A 172 -0.73 -16.52 36.41
N CYS A 173 0.18 -16.10 35.53
CA CYS A 173 0.20 -14.76 34.95
C CYS A 173 0.10 -14.86 33.44
N LEU A 174 -1.08 -14.52 32.92
CA LEU A 174 -1.43 -14.61 31.49
C LEU A 174 -1.98 -13.27 30.99
N THR A 175 -2.00 -13.07 29.67
CA THR A 175 -2.66 -11.91 29.05
C THR A 175 -4.18 -12.00 29.17
N LYS A 176 -4.90 -10.89 28.89
CA LYS A 176 -6.37 -10.90 28.93
C LYS A 176 -6.95 -11.87 27.92
N ALA A 177 -6.35 -11.97 26.73
CA ALA A 177 -6.75 -12.91 25.69
C ALA A 177 -6.51 -14.37 26.10
N GLU A 178 -5.37 -14.67 26.71
CA GLU A 178 -5.06 -16.01 27.24
C GLU A 178 -6.02 -16.45 28.33
N TRP A 179 -6.34 -15.56 29.28
CA TRP A 179 -7.35 -15.85 30.30
C TRP A 179 -8.73 -16.17 29.70
N ARG A 180 -9.14 -15.43 28.66
CA ARG A 180 -10.43 -15.68 28.00
C ARG A 180 -10.50 -17.10 27.40
N ARG A 181 -9.44 -17.51 26.68
CA ARG A 181 -9.34 -18.87 26.12
C ARG A 181 -9.41 -19.96 27.19
N GLN A 182 -8.76 -19.74 28.33
CA GLN A 182 -8.79 -20.71 29.43
C GLN A 182 -10.20 -20.85 30.03
N TYR A 183 -10.96 -19.75 30.13
CA TYR A 183 -12.35 -19.80 30.59
C TYR A 183 -13.27 -20.52 29.60
N GLU A 184 -13.10 -20.26 28.30
CA GLU A 184 -13.86 -20.92 27.23
C GLU A 184 -13.63 -22.43 27.27
N LEU A 185 -12.36 -22.87 27.33
CA LEU A 185 -12.02 -24.29 27.46
C LEU A 185 -12.66 -24.95 28.70
N ALA A 186 -12.61 -24.30 29.86
CA ALA A 186 -13.22 -24.84 31.08
C ALA A 186 -14.75 -24.95 30.98
N GLN A 187 -15.40 -24.00 30.29
CA GLN A 187 -16.85 -24.06 30.05
C GLN A 187 -17.21 -25.18 29.09
N ASP A 188 -16.43 -25.37 28.03
CA ASP A 188 -16.64 -26.43 27.06
C ASP A 188 -16.43 -27.82 27.70
N GLU A 189 -15.36 -28.01 28.48
CA GLU A 189 -15.15 -29.24 29.26
C GLU A 189 -16.33 -29.52 30.20
N THR A 190 -16.84 -28.48 30.89
CA THR A 190 -18.00 -28.61 31.77
C THR A 190 -19.25 -29.03 30.99
N ARG A 191 -19.47 -28.43 29.82
CA ARG A 191 -20.58 -28.76 28.92
C ARG A 191 -20.48 -30.20 28.44
N GLU A 192 -19.30 -30.64 28.02
CA GLU A 192 -19.06 -32.01 27.58
C GLU A 192 -19.27 -33.04 28.69
N MET A 193 -18.85 -32.73 29.92
CA MET A 193 -19.13 -33.60 31.07
C MET A 193 -20.63 -33.73 31.31
N HIS A 194 -21.38 -32.62 31.23
CA HIS A 194 -22.82 -32.63 31.42
C HIS A 194 -23.53 -33.44 30.33
N THR A 195 -23.15 -33.27 29.06
CA THR A 195 -23.75 -34.05 27.96
C THR A 195 -23.42 -35.54 28.04
N ARG A 196 -22.21 -35.91 28.48
CA ARG A 196 -21.82 -37.31 28.70
C ARG A 196 -22.55 -37.95 29.89
N ALA A 197 -22.84 -37.18 30.94
CA ALA A 197 -23.53 -37.66 32.14
C ALA A 197 -25.04 -37.86 31.94
N MET A 198 -25.64 -37.14 30.98
CA MET A 198 -27.06 -37.25 30.60
C MET A 198 -27.20 -37.67 29.13
N PRO A 199 -26.81 -38.90 28.75
CA PRO A 199 -27.14 -39.41 27.43
C PRO A 199 -28.65 -39.64 27.38
N GLY A 200 -29.32 -38.98 26.43
CA GLY A 200 -30.75 -39.16 26.18
C GLY A 200 -31.12 -40.57 25.77
#